data_AF-A0A2K0U298-F1
#
_entry.id   AF-A0A2K0U298-F1
#
_cell.length_a   1.000
_cell.length_b   1.000
_cell.length_c   1.000
_cell.angle_alpha   90.00
_cell.angle_beta   90.00
_cell.angle_gamma   90.00
#
_symmetry.space_group_name_H-M   'P 1'
#
loop_
_entity.id
_entity.type
_entity.pdbx_description
1 polymer ?
#
loop_
_entity_poly.entity_id
_entity_poly.type
_entity_poly.pdbx_seq_one_letter_code
_entity_poly.pdbx_strand_id
1 'polypeptide(L)'
;MCPGGISTTKKEGRPSPVFVFVLGLPRDTTMPPCPPAHDLQTTHLRWALQGSDRTVLPLLTTYTFTHHQSPQGTNQLESIAMADTTDPQVPVDETPISSVKTNSARKNSLSNYLKHRPERAELVEKNILPDSTAAPGLIAQQKELQKHMLGDKLNDKISHRPTPDALLKDGVLHEDPRSPEEKYAEAIEEEYAKREGGA
;
A
#
# COMPACT_ATOMS: atom_id res chain seq x y z
N MET A 1 -48.30 40.27 16.17
CA MET A 1 -47.12 39.46 15.80
C MET A 1 -47.57 38.08 15.36
N CYS A 2 -47.58 37.83 14.04
CA CYS A 2 -47.45 36.54 13.36
C CYS A 2 -47.05 36.88 11.90
N PRO A 3 -45.83 36.58 11.45
CA PRO A 3 -45.38 36.96 10.11
C PRO A 3 -45.60 35.86 9.06
N GLY A 4 -45.88 36.31 7.82
CA GLY A 4 -45.25 35.76 6.62
C GLY A 4 -46.02 34.70 5.84
N GLY A 5 -46.82 35.13 4.87
CA GLY A 5 -47.40 34.26 3.83
C GLY A 5 -46.33 33.73 2.87
N ILE A 6 -46.47 32.46 2.49
CA ILE A 6 -45.61 31.76 1.55
C ILE A 6 -46.22 31.91 0.16
N SER A 7 -45.51 32.59 -0.75
CA SER A 7 -45.89 32.73 -2.16
C SER A 7 -45.67 31.40 -2.89
N THR A 8 -46.74 30.80 -3.40
CA THR A 8 -46.69 29.62 -4.27
C THR A 8 -46.64 30.08 -5.73
N THR A 9 -45.46 30.02 -6.35
CA THR A 9 -45.33 30.26 -7.79
C THR A 9 -45.63 28.96 -8.55
N LYS A 10 -46.79 28.97 -9.18
CA LYS A 10 -47.27 28.02 -10.18
C LYS A 10 -46.32 28.02 -11.39
N LYS A 11 -45.49 26.98 -11.56
CA LYS A 11 -44.79 26.71 -12.84
C LYS A 11 -45.56 25.61 -13.57
N GLU A 12 -46.29 26.03 -14.59
CA GLU A 12 -47.01 25.16 -15.50
C GLU A 12 -46.04 24.29 -16.31
N GLY A 13 -46.42 23.03 -16.47
CA GLY A 13 -45.72 22.05 -17.28
C GLY A 13 -45.77 22.40 -18.77
N ARG A 14 -44.68 22.06 -19.46
CA ARG A 14 -44.70 21.79 -20.91
C ARG A 14 -44.12 20.40 -21.12
N PRO A 15 -44.85 19.49 -21.80
CA PRO A 15 -44.37 18.15 -22.08
C PRO A 15 -43.32 18.14 -23.19
N SER A 16 -42.24 17.41 -22.91
CA SER A 16 -41.43 16.55 -23.80
C SER A 16 -41.31 16.91 -25.29
N PRO A 17 -40.11 17.24 -25.80
CA PRO A 17 -39.72 16.83 -27.14
C PRO A 17 -39.20 15.38 -27.08
N VAL A 18 -39.93 14.48 -27.72
CA VAL A 18 -39.51 13.11 -27.99
C VAL A 18 -38.31 13.17 -28.94
N PHE A 19 -37.10 13.14 -28.40
CA PHE A 19 -35.89 12.94 -29.19
C PHE A 19 -35.79 11.44 -29.53
N VAL A 20 -36.19 11.10 -30.75
CA VAL A 20 -35.90 9.80 -31.35
C VAL A 20 -34.41 9.77 -31.66
N PHE A 21 -33.61 9.26 -30.73
CA PHE A 21 -32.19 8.99 -30.98
C PHE A 21 -32.10 7.69 -31.78
N VAL A 22 -31.98 7.85 -33.09
CA VAL A 22 -31.70 6.76 -34.04
C VAL A 22 -30.38 6.11 -33.64
N LEU A 23 -30.43 4.79 -33.43
CA LEU A 23 -29.27 3.93 -33.19
C LEU A 23 -28.26 4.08 -34.33
N GLY A 24 -27.14 4.74 -34.05
CA GLY A 24 -25.98 4.83 -34.92
C GLY A 24 -24.72 4.55 -34.11
N LEU A 25 -24.39 3.27 -33.94
CA LEU A 25 -23.08 2.82 -33.46
C LEU A 25 -22.10 2.84 -34.63
N PRO A 26 -21.08 3.70 -34.67
CA PRO A 26 -19.83 3.33 -35.30
C PRO A 26 -19.01 2.54 -34.28
N ARG A 27 -18.96 1.22 -34.48
CA ARG A 27 -17.94 0.38 -33.87
C ARG A 27 -16.60 0.77 -34.49
N ASP A 28 -15.84 1.61 -33.80
CA ASP A 28 -14.42 1.78 -34.10
C ASP A 28 -13.65 1.99 -32.79
N THR A 29 -13.50 0.91 -32.04
CA THR A 29 -12.51 0.80 -30.97
C THR A 29 -11.36 -0.02 -31.51
N THR A 30 -10.46 0.64 -32.25
CA THR A 30 -9.11 0.11 -32.45
C THR A 30 -8.42 0.16 -31.09
N MET A 31 -8.34 -1.01 -30.43
CA MET A 31 -7.47 -1.22 -29.28
C MET A 31 -6.02 -0.94 -29.68
N PRO A 32 -5.22 -0.18 -28.92
CA PRO A 32 -3.78 -0.10 -29.16
C PRO A 32 -3.14 -1.48 -28.95
N PRO A 33 -2.16 -1.88 -29.79
CA PRO A 33 -1.51 -3.18 -29.67
C PRO A 33 -0.75 -3.27 -28.34
N CYS A 34 -0.88 -4.41 -27.65
CA CYS A 34 -0.05 -4.77 -26.52
C CYS A 34 1.44 -4.61 -26.88
N PRO A 35 2.28 -4.01 -26.02
CA PRO A 35 3.71 -4.00 -26.26
C PRO A 35 4.27 -5.43 -26.26
N PRO A 36 5.19 -5.78 -27.18
CA PRO A 36 5.80 -7.10 -27.20
C PRO A 36 6.64 -7.33 -25.94
N ALA A 37 6.57 -8.57 -25.42
CA ALA A 37 7.40 -9.04 -24.34
C ALA A 37 8.88 -8.82 -24.72
N HIS A 38 9.58 -8.00 -23.95
CA HIS A 38 11.03 -7.92 -24.06
C HIS A 38 11.63 -9.20 -23.46
N ASP A 39 12.24 -9.98 -24.33
CA ASP A 39 13.13 -11.09 -23.99
C ASP A 39 14.19 -10.62 -22.98
N LEU A 40 14.20 -11.28 -21.82
CA LEU A 40 15.30 -11.24 -20.88
C LEU A 40 16.47 -12.01 -21.49
N GLN A 41 17.28 -11.35 -22.31
CA GLN A 41 18.61 -11.84 -22.66
C GLN A 41 19.68 -10.75 -22.51
N THR A 42 20.51 -10.98 -21.48
CA THR A 42 21.96 -10.74 -21.50
C THR A 42 22.45 -9.34 -21.83
N THR A 43 22.69 -8.54 -20.79
CA THR A 43 23.85 -7.63 -20.75
C THR A 43 24.57 -7.78 -19.42
N HIS A 44 25.63 -8.59 -19.44
CA HIS A 44 26.62 -8.74 -18.40
C HIS A 44 27.77 -7.77 -18.68
N LEU A 45 28.00 -6.75 -17.84
CA LEU A 45 29.25 -5.97 -17.72
C LEU A 45 29.16 -5.21 -16.36
N ARG A 46 29.62 -5.80 -15.25
CA ARG A 46 31.00 -5.73 -14.70
C ARG A 46 31.42 -4.30 -14.30
N TRP A 47 31.30 -4.00 -13.00
CA TRP A 47 32.16 -3.05 -12.28
C TRP A 47 32.78 -3.79 -11.10
N ALA A 48 34.11 -3.72 -10.99
CA ALA A 48 34.91 -4.39 -9.98
C ALA A 48 35.41 -3.38 -8.93
N LEU A 49 35.42 -3.84 -7.67
CA LEU A 49 36.30 -3.54 -6.53
C LEU A 49 36.63 -2.07 -6.17
N GLN A 50 36.39 -1.69 -4.90
CA GLN A 50 37.45 -1.60 -3.87
C GLN A 50 36.90 -1.04 -2.54
N GLY A 51 37.33 -1.64 -1.41
CA GLY A 51 37.19 -1.09 -0.03
C GLY A 51 36.24 -1.92 0.85
N SER A 52 36.74 -2.99 1.49
CA SER A 52 37.33 -3.03 2.85
C SER A 52 36.42 -2.50 3.95
N ASP A 53 35.76 -3.46 4.61
CA ASP A 53 35.64 -3.62 6.07
C ASP A 53 34.27 -4.18 6.45
N ARG A 54 34.17 -5.51 6.31
CA ARG A 54 33.06 -6.31 6.82
C ARG A 54 33.54 -7.12 8.01
N THR A 55 33.43 -6.54 9.20
CA THR A 55 33.25 -7.33 10.43
C THR A 55 32.13 -6.71 11.24
N VAL A 56 30.90 -7.08 10.89
CA VAL A 56 29.78 -7.01 11.82
C VAL A 56 29.19 -8.41 11.83
N LEU A 57 29.40 -9.11 12.94
CA LEU A 57 28.87 -10.44 13.21
C LEU A 57 27.34 -10.36 13.30
N PRO A 58 26.56 -11.09 12.50
CA PRO A 58 25.16 -11.31 12.82
C PRO A 58 25.05 -12.55 13.73
N LEU A 59 24.88 -12.30 15.03
CA LEU A 59 24.18 -13.22 15.92
C LEU A 59 22.69 -13.23 15.51
N LEU A 60 22.36 -13.99 14.48
CA LEU A 60 20.98 -14.37 14.16
C LEU A 60 20.95 -15.88 14.02
N THR A 61 20.56 -16.52 15.11
CA THR A 61 20.27 -17.95 15.19
C THR A 61 19.08 -18.25 14.27
N THR A 62 19.36 -18.60 13.02
CA THR A 62 18.35 -19.19 12.14
C THR A 62 18.11 -20.63 12.58
N TYR A 63 16.97 -20.87 13.22
CA TYR A 63 16.48 -22.20 13.55
C TYR A 63 16.14 -22.93 12.24
N THR A 64 17.04 -23.77 11.76
CA THR A 64 16.82 -24.66 10.62
C THR A 64 16.00 -25.86 11.10
N PHE A 65 14.71 -25.84 10.81
CA PHE A 65 13.83 -26.99 10.97
C PHE A 65 14.21 -28.04 9.91
N THR A 66 14.96 -29.05 10.33
CA THR A 66 15.32 -30.22 9.52
C THR A 66 14.07 -31.03 9.20
N HIS A 67 13.69 -31.05 7.92
CA HIS A 67 12.74 -32.03 7.41
C HIS A 67 13.41 -33.41 7.45
N HIS A 68 12.98 -34.26 8.39
CA HIS A 68 13.43 -35.63 8.50
C HIS A 68 12.88 -36.43 7.31
N GLN A 69 13.66 -36.51 6.23
CA GLN A 69 13.44 -37.49 5.18
C GLN A 69 14.02 -38.82 5.67
N SER A 70 13.14 -39.81 5.85
CA SER A 70 13.51 -41.19 6.16
C SER A 70 14.17 -41.84 4.93
N PRO A 71 15.34 -42.51 5.05
CA PRO A 71 15.94 -43.24 3.95
C PRO A 71 15.30 -44.63 3.80
N GLN A 72 15.29 -45.06 2.55
CA GLN A 72 14.59 -46.23 2.03
C GLN A 72 15.09 -47.55 2.63
N GLY A 73 14.15 -48.43 2.97
CA GLY A 73 14.41 -49.80 3.38
C GLY A 73 14.95 -50.64 2.23
N THR A 74 16.02 -51.39 2.51
CA THR A 74 16.51 -52.45 1.64
C THR A 74 15.60 -53.67 1.76
N ASN A 75 14.99 -54.09 0.65
CA ASN A 75 14.32 -55.38 0.53
C ASN A 75 15.35 -56.51 0.66
N GLN A 76 15.26 -57.30 1.72
CA GLN A 76 15.93 -58.60 1.86
C GLN A 76 14.83 -59.67 1.80
N LEU A 77 14.90 -60.55 0.81
CA LEU A 77 13.97 -61.69 0.67
C LEU A 77 14.31 -62.81 1.68
N GLU A 78 13.21 -63.36 2.22
CA GLU A 78 12.97 -64.76 2.62
C GLU A 78 13.63 -65.34 3.89
N SER A 79 12.79 -65.65 4.90
CA SER A 79 12.37 -67.03 5.17
C SER A 79 11.29 -67.13 6.29
N ILE A 80 10.11 -67.65 5.91
CA ILE A 80 9.23 -68.62 6.60
C ILE A 80 9.14 -68.58 8.14
N ALA A 81 7.95 -68.24 8.68
CA ALA A 81 7.18 -69.06 9.64
C ALA A 81 5.81 -68.44 9.98
N MET A 82 4.81 -69.30 10.14
CA MET A 82 3.45 -68.99 10.58
C MET A 82 3.42 -68.41 12.00
N ALA A 83 2.90 -67.20 12.18
CA ALA A 83 2.34 -66.76 13.44
C ALA A 83 1.31 -65.63 13.19
N ASP A 84 0.10 -65.87 13.66
CA ASP A 84 -0.99 -64.90 13.83
C ASP A 84 -0.45 -63.67 14.57
N THR A 85 -0.41 -62.51 13.93
CA THR A 85 0.06 -61.26 14.56
C THR A 85 -0.72 -60.10 13.98
N THR A 86 -1.87 -59.87 14.61
CA THR A 86 -2.25 -58.56 15.17
C THR A 86 -1.67 -57.37 14.43
N ASP A 87 -2.49 -56.82 13.54
CA ASP A 87 -2.36 -55.52 12.93
C ASP A 87 -1.84 -54.48 13.94
N PRO A 88 -0.73 -53.75 13.68
CA PRO A 88 -0.27 -52.70 14.56
C PRO A 88 -1.23 -51.52 14.47
N GLN A 89 -2.34 -51.63 15.20
CA GLN A 89 -3.25 -50.54 15.48
C GLN A 89 -2.46 -49.50 16.28
N VAL A 90 -1.91 -48.50 15.57
CA VAL A 90 -1.50 -47.24 16.19
C VAL A 90 -2.71 -46.80 17.00
N PRO A 91 -2.64 -46.68 18.34
CA PRO A 91 -3.81 -46.37 19.14
C PRO A 91 -4.37 -45.05 18.65
N VAL A 92 -5.51 -45.12 17.97
CA VAL A 92 -6.22 -43.94 17.47
C VAL A 92 -6.60 -43.14 18.69
N ASP A 93 -6.11 -41.91 18.76
CA ASP A 93 -6.46 -40.98 19.83
C ASP A 93 -7.92 -40.57 19.63
N GLU A 94 -8.82 -41.33 20.25
CA GLU A 94 -10.27 -41.08 20.29
C GLU A 94 -10.63 -39.88 21.20
N THR A 95 -9.66 -39.03 21.58
CA THR A 95 -9.99 -37.78 22.24
C THR A 95 -10.84 -36.93 21.28
N PRO A 96 -12.07 -36.55 21.68
CA PRO A 96 -12.95 -35.80 20.79
C PRO A 96 -12.32 -34.45 20.45
N ILE A 97 -12.33 -34.09 19.16
CA ILE A 97 -11.85 -32.79 18.65
C ILE A 97 -12.62 -31.61 19.29
N SER A 98 -13.80 -31.87 19.85
CA SER A 98 -14.54 -30.87 20.63
C SER A 98 -13.81 -30.55 21.93
N SER A 99 -13.49 -29.29 22.20
CA SER A 99 -12.75 -28.91 23.40
C SER A 99 -13.51 -29.29 24.69
N VAL A 100 -13.20 -30.45 25.27
CA VAL A 100 -13.90 -31.11 26.39
C VAL A 100 -13.83 -30.36 27.73
N LYS A 101 -13.16 -29.22 27.80
CA LYS A 101 -13.27 -28.33 28.97
C LYS A 101 -13.73 -26.97 28.51
N THR A 102 -14.92 -26.60 28.97
CA THR A 102 -15.37 -25.23 29.11
C THR A 102 -14.25 -24.43 29.75
N ASN A 103 -13.39 -23.86 28.91
CA ASN A 103 -12.20 -23.15 29.33
C ASN A 103 -12.68 -21.81 29.89
N SER A 104 -13.14 -21.85 31.13
CA SER A 104 -13.69 -20.70 31.85
C SER A 104 -12.69 -19.55 31.85
N ALA A 105 -11.38 -19.87 31.91
CA ALA A 105 -10.29 -18.93 31.71
C ALA A 105 -10.30 -18.26 30.32
N ARG A 106 -10.48 -19.02 29.23
CA ARG A 106 -10.62 -18.44 27.87
C ARG A 106 -11.87 -17.58 27.75
N LYS A 107 -12.99 -18.01 28.33
CA LYS A 107 -14.25 -17.25 28.34
C LYS A 107 -14.11 -15.94 29.10
N ASN A 108 -13.46 -15.96 30.27
CA ASN A 108 -13.17 -14.78 31.07
C ASN A 108 -12.25 -13.81 30.29
N SER A 109 -11.13 -14.29 29.75
CA SER A 109 -10.22 -13.49 28.92
C SER A 109 -10.93 -12.85 27.72
N LEU A 110 -11.72 -13.64 26.96
CA LEU A 110 -12.49 -13.13 25.83
C LEU A 110 -13.49 -12.05 26.26
N SER A 111 -14.23 -12.27 27.35
CA SER A 111 -15.17 -11.28 27.88
C SER A 111 -14.48 -9.97 28.28
N ASN A 112 -13.25 -10.04 28.79
CA ASN A 112 -12.48 -8.84 29.14
C ASN A 112 -12.05 -8.08 27.88
N TYR A 113 -11.62 -8.77 26.81
CA TYR A 113 -11.30 -8.11 25.54
C TYR A 113 -12.52 -7.48 24.87
N LEU A 114 -13.69 -8.12 24.95
CA LEU A 114 -14.92 -7.56 24.39
C LEU A 114 -15.38 -6.28 25.13
N LYS A 115 -15.16 -6.21 26.45
CA LYS A 115 -15.45 -4.99 27.24
C LYS A 115 -14.56 -3.81 26.89
N HIS A 116 -13.30 -4.06 26.53
CA HIS A 116 -12.32 -3.04 26.18
C HIS A 116 -12.16 -2.91 24.65
N ARG A 117 -13.15 -3.34 23.88
CA ARG A 117 -13.13 -3.23 22.42
C ARG A 117 -13.21 -1.73 22.05
N PRO A 118 -12.25 -1.21 21.27
CA PRO A 118 -12.32 0.16 20.79
C PRO A 118 -13.54 0.41 19.90
N GLU A 119 -14.05 1.62 19.95
CA GLU A 119 -15.14 2.07 19.07
C GLU A 119 -14.70 2.14 17.61
N ARG A 120 -15.66 2.03 16.68
CA ARG A 120 -15.36 2.08 15.22
C ARG A 120 -14.62 3.37 14.86
N ALA A 121 -15.04 4.51 15.42
CA ALA A 121 -14.46 5.81 15.11
C ALA A 121 -12.96 5.88 15.43
N GLU A 122 -12.53 5.34 16.57
CA GLU A 122 -11.11 5.29 16.92
C GLU A 122 -10.29 4.43 15.96
N LEU A 123 -10.85 3.33 15.49
CA LEU A 123 -10.18 2.45 14.52
C LEU A 123 -10.01 3.13 13.16
N VAL A 124 -10.95 4.01 12.78
CA VAL A 124 -10.87 4.82 11.56
C VAL A 124 -9.81 5.91 11.71
N GLU A 125 -9.81 6.63 12.85
CA GLU A 125 -8.80 7.66 13.14
C GLU A 125 -7.38 7.08 13.15
N LYS A 126 -7.22 5.89 13.75
CA LYS A 126 -5.95 5.14 13.76
C LYS A 126 -5.60 4.52 12.40
N ASN A 127 -6.40 4.74 11.36
CA ASN A 127 -6.24 4.20 10.00
C ASN A 127 -6.17 2.66 9.94
N ILE A 128 -6.79 1.98 10.91
CA ILE A 128 -6.91 0.52 10.94
C ILE A 128 -8.12 0.10 10.10
N LEU A 129 -9.23 0.83 10.21
CA LEU A 129 -10.43 0.63 9.41
C LEU A 129 -10.60 1.76 8.38
N PRO A 130 -10.95 1.47 7.12
CA PRO A 130 -11.26 2.50 6.14
C PRO A 130 -12.57 3.24 6.49
N ASP A 131 -12.61 4.56 6.28
CA ASP A 131 -13.81 5.39 6.52
C ASP A 131 -14.85 5.31 5.39
N SER A 132 -15.03 4.13 4.79
CA SER A 132 -16.01 3.94 3.72
C SER A 132 -17.22 3.17 4.23
N THR A 133 -18.40 3.57 3.75
CA THR A 133 -19.66 2.81 3.89
C THR A 133 -19.83 1.79 2.76
N ALA A 134 -18.92 1.74 1.78
CA ALA A 134 -18.97 0.78 0.68
C ALA A 134 -18.81 -0.66 1.17
N ALA A 135 -19.34 -1.60 0.39
CA ALA A 135 -19.19 -3.03 0.67
C ALA A 135 -17.70 -3.43 0.73
N PRO A 136 -17.29 -4.37 1.61
CA PRO A 136 -15.89 -4.74 1.80
C PRO A 136 -15.13 -5.12 0.52
N GLY A 137 -15.82 -5.75 -0.44
CA GLY A 137 -15.23 -6.13 -1.73
C GLY A 137 -14.90 -4.95 -2.65
N LEU A 138 -15.51 -3.79 -2.47
CA LEU A 138 -15.33 -2.60 -3.32
C LEU A 138 -14.37 -1.56 -2.73
N ILE A 139 -14.02 -1.67 -1.45
CA ILE A 139 -13.16 -0.69 -0.76
C ILE A 139 -11.81 -0.55 -1.45
N ALA A 140 -11.24 -1.66 -1.95
CA ALA A 140 -9.97 -1.65 -2.65
C ALA A 140 -10.04 -0.79 -3.93
N GLN A 141 -11.05 -1.02 -4.76
CA GLN A 141 -11.28 -0.27 -6.01
C GLN A 141 -11.58 1.20 -5.72
N GLN A 142 -12.37 1.50 -4.68
CA GLN A 142 -12.62 2.88 -4.26
C GLN A 142 -11.32 3.59 -3.87
N LYS A 143 -10.45 2.93 -3.10
CA LYS A 143 -9.16 3.50 -2.68
C LYS A 143 -8.22 3.73 -3.87
N GLU A 144 -8.21 2.80 -4.82
CA GLU A 144 -7.43 2.92 -6.04
C GLU A 144 -7.89 4.11 -6.89
N LEU A 145 -9.19 4.26 -7.10
CA LEU A 145 -9.77 5.41 -7.78
C LEU A 145 -9.42 6.73 -7.07
N GLN A 146 -9.59 6.79 -5.75
CA GLN A 146 -9.23 7.98 -4.96
C GLN A 146 -7.75 8.34 -5.10
N LYS A 147 -6.87 7.34 -5.12
CA LYS A 147 -5.43 7.53 -5.33
C LYS A 147 -5.15 8.13 -6.71
N HIS A 148 -5.77 7.62 -7.77
CA HIS A 148 -5.62 8.15 -9.12
C HIS A 148 -6.13 9.60 -9.23
N MET A 149 -7.34 9.87 -8.73
CA MET A 149 -7.90 11.23 -8.72
C MET A 149 -7.00 12.23 -7.97
N LEU A 150 -6.42 11.81 -6.85
CA LEU A 150 -5.45 12.63 -6.11
C LEU A 150 -4.15 12.81 -6.90
N GLY A 151 -3.66 11.76 -7.55
CA GLY A 151 -2.48 11.82 -8.42
C GLY A 151 -2.65 12.85 -9.54
N ASP A 152 -3.76 12.79 -10.27
CA ASP A 152 -4.07 13.73 -11.35
C ASP A 152 -4.17 15.16 -10.83
N LYS A 153 -4.91 15.36 -9.73
CA LYS A 153 -5.06 16.69 -9.08
C LYS A 153 -3.71 17.25 -8.61
N LEU A 154 -2.80 16.42 -8.13
CA LEU A 154 -1.47 16.85 -7.73
C LEU A 154 -0.61 17.19 -8.95
N ASN A 155 -0.69 16.38 -10.01
CA ASN A 155 0.03 16.63 -11.25
C ASN A 155 -0.36 17.97 -11.88
N ASP A 156 -1.66 18.29 -11.89
CA ASP A 156 -2.16 19.60 -12.36
C ASP A 156 -1.63 20.78 -11.53
N LYS A 157 -1.49 20.60 -10.20
CA LYS A 157 -0.92 21.62 -9.32
C LYS A 157 0.58 21.76 -9.46
N ILE A 158 1.28 20.66 -9.76
CA ILE A 158 2.72 20.66 -9.97
C ILE A 158 3.06 21.33 -11.30
N SER A 159 2.28 21.11 -12.35
CA SER A 159 2.49 21.75 -13.67
C SER A 159 2.34 23.27 -13.61
N HIS A 160 1.42 23.76 -12.78
CA HIS A 160 1.21 25.20 -12.54
C HIS A 160 1.94 25.72 -11.30
N ARG A 161 2.98 25.02 -10.81
CA ARG A 161 3.73 25.46 -9.63
C ARG A 161 4.44 26.79 -9.92
N PRO A 162 4.16 27.89 -9.19
CA PRO A 162 4.79 29.18 -9.42
C PRO A 162 6.29 29.15 -9.11
N THR A 163 7.06 29.96 -9.82
CA THR A 163 8.49 30.17 -9.56
C THR A 163 8.71 30.94 -8.25
N PRO A 164 9.87 30.79 -7.58
CA PRO A 164 10.17 31.57 -6.37
C PRO A 164 10.07 33.08 -6.61
N ASP A 165 10.50 33.58 -7.77
CA ASP A 165 10.41 35.00 -8.13
C ASP A 165 8.97 35.52 -8.19
N ALA A 166 8.03 34.71 -8.70
CA ALA A 166 6.62 35.07 -8.70
C ALA A 166 6.09 35.19 -7.27
N LEU A 167 6.52 34.28 -6.37
CA LEU A 167 6.15 34.32 -4.96
C LEU A 167 6.76 35.51 -4.20
N LEU A 168 7.94 36.00 -4.59
CA LEU A 168 8.54 37.23 -4.06
C LEU A 168 7.72 38.47 -4.45
N LYS A 169 7.32 38.56 -5.73
CA LYS A 169 6.48 39.66 -6.23
C LYS A 169 5.11 39.71 -5.54
N ASP A 170 4.54 38.54 -5.27
CA ASP A 170 3.26 38.41 -4.58
C ASP A 170 3.37 38.62 -3.07
N GLY A 171 4.58 38.80 -2.52
CA GLY A 171 4.83 39.01 -1.10
C GLY A 171 4.60 37.77 -0.21
N VAL A 172 4.49 36.59 -0.82
CA VAL A 172 4.36 35.30 -0.12
C VAL A 172 5.71 34.81 0.37
N LEU A 173 6.74 35.01 -0.45
CA LEU A 173 8.13 34.71 -0.12
C LEU A 173 8.87 36.03 0.15
N HIS A 174 9.81 36.04 1.10
CA HIS A 174 10.58 37.26 1.43
C HIS A 174 11.95 37.31 0.75
N GLU A 175 12.64 36.16 0.63
CA GLU A 175 13.96 36.02 0.01
C GLU A 175 13.98 34.73 -0.83
N ASP A 176 14.71 34.70 -1.95
CA ASP A 176 14.80 33.49 -2.76
C ASP A 176 15.61 32.40 -2.01
N PRO A 177 15.05 31.21 -1.74
CA PRO A 177 15.80 30.11 -1.12
C PRO A 177 16.96 29.58 -1.96
N ARG A 178 17.09 29.98 -3.24
CA ARG A 178 18.24 29.66 -4.11
C ARG A 178 19.38 30.67 -3.99
N SER A 179 19.11 31.85 -3.44
CA SER A 179 20.07 32.93 -3.24
C SER A 179 21.24 32.62 -2.27
N PRO A 180 21.15 31.70 -1.28
CA PRO A 180 22.25 31.48 -0.34
C PRO A 180 23.60 31.19 -1.01
N GLU A 181 23.66 30.31 -2.02
CA GLU A 181 24.90 30.01 -2.76
C GLU A 181 25.51 31.25 -3.43
N GLU A 182 24.68 32.06 -4.09
CA GLU A 182 25.12 33.29 -4.77
C GLU A 182 25.59 34.33 -3.75
N LYS A 183 24.90 34.44 -2.62
CA LYS A 183 25.26 35.31 -1.51
C LYS A 183 26.57 34.88 -0.85
N TYR A 184 26.85 33.58 -0.76
CA TYR A 184 28.14 33.06 -0.28
C TYR A 184 29.26 33.35 -1.28
N ALA A 185 29.01 33.21 -2.58
CA ALA A 185 29.99 33.54 -3.61
C ALA A 185 30.36 35.03 -3.58
N GLU A 186 29.36 35.91 -3.53
CA GLU A 186 29.55 37.37 -3.45
C GLU A 186 30.33 37.76 -2.18
N ALA A 187 30.03 37.13 -1.04
CA ALA A 187 30.76 37.36 0.21
C ALA A 187 32.24 36.91 0.15
N ILE A 188 32.54 35.82 -0.58
CA ILE A 188 33.92 35.34 -0.78
C ILE A 188 34.68 36.31 -1.71
N GLU A 189 34.05 36.78 -2.78
CA GLU A 189 34.65 37.74 -3.71
C GLU A 189 34.92 39.10 -3.05
N GLU A 190 34.01 39.59 -2.20
CA GLU A 190 34.16 40.84 -1.46
C GLU A 190 35.31 40.75 -0.42
N GLU A 191 35.51 39.57 0.19
CA GLU A 191 36.65 39.29 1.08
C GLU A 191 37.99 39.34 0.33
N TYR A 192 38.03 38.80 -0.88
CA TYR A 192 39.19 38.85 -1.76
C TYR A 192 39.50 40.29 -2.21
N ALA A 193 38.49 41.03 -2.66
CA ALA A 193 38.64 42.43 -3.08
C ALA A 193 39.15 43.34 -1.94
N LYS A 194 38.70 43.10 -0.71
CA LYS A 194 39.16 43.82 0.49
C LYS A 194 40.64 43.54 0.82
N ARG A 195 41.19 42.40 0.41
CA ARG A 195 42.60 42.03 0.64
C ARG A 195 43.54 42.57 -0.45
N GLU A 196 43.07 42.71 -1.69
CA GLU A 196 43.90 43.11 -2.87
C GLU A 196 43.82 44.62 -3.22
N GLY A 197 42.86 45.37 -2.66
CA GLY A 197 42.60 46.77 -2.99
C GLY A 197 43.32 47.85 -2.16
N GLY A 198 44.44 47.53 -1.50
CA GLY A 198 45.21 48.47 -0.68
C GLY A 198 46.47 49.01 -1.37
N ALA A 199 46.32 49.97 -2.29
CA ALA A 199 47.41 50.79 -2.83
C ALA A 199 46.93 52.24 -3.02
#